data_AF-A0AAU1Z0I5-F1
#
_entry.id   AF-A0AAU1Z0I5-F1
#
_cell.length_a   1.000
_cell.length_b   1.000
_cell.length_c   1.000
_cell.angle_alpha   90.00
_cell.angle_beta   90.00
_cell.angle_gamma   90.00
#
_symmetry.space_group_name_H-M   'P 1'
#
loop_
_entity.id
_entity.type
_entity.pdbx_description
1 polymer ?
#
loop_
_entity_poly.entity_id
_entity_poly.type
_entity_poly.pdbx_seq_one_letter_code
_entity_poly.pdbx_strand_id
1 'polypeptide(L)'
;MPASPITTPAPLPPHTDVLIVGAGPVGLTLAASLRQLGVDHVLIDRDTGVQTGSRAAALQPRSLEYLDRIGVAEHLVAAGERGRGFRVHDRQHTLLHASYGDLDTPYPYVLLASQQTTEEHLLRRLGKLGGRVHRGHRFLGFTPDFPGVTAVIADPEGSLRSVSARYLVGCDGLHSAVRTAAAIGFPGEAPEQLFALADVHLDAGASGLGEDDTTFILSSAGMLLLSPLAGGQHRIVTPAAPGSAAPRAVDIERLISERGPTEAQIRVTSVLNASTYRVQERVAERFRAGPVFLAGDAAHTHSPAGGQGMNTGIQDAGNLAWKLHAVLTGAAPAELLDSYHDERHPVASELVAFTSQFAKIATLRDPAAGQRRNDLLAAAAATSGIAGWVATKLAQLDISYAREPDRDSPRVGDRISPLTVRQADLRWTLALPGRGEPKGGRQWDTVLSVCHVPGLRTPLLVRPDGYLAAHGVPAEPAQVLSRLAQHLPLPLPVPVPSTR
;
A
#
# COMPACT_ATOMS: atom_id res chain seq x y z
N MET A 1 -37.99 11.01 -0.42
CA MET A 1 -36.91 11.25 -1.41
C MET A 1 -37.20 10.41 -2.62
N PRO A 2 -37.25 10.96 -3.85
CA PRO A 2 -37.48 10.15 -5.03
C PRO A 2 -36.30 9.19 -5.19
N ALA A 3 -36.59 7.91 -5.41
CA ALA A 3 -35.59 6.89 -5.65
C ALA A 3 -34.72 7.30 -6.84
N SER A 4 -33.39 7.33 -6.64
CA SER A 4 -32.44 7.50 -7.74
C SER A 4 -32.76 6.47 -8.83
N PRO A 5 -32.79 6.84 -10.11
CA PRO A 5 -33.07 5.90 -11.18
C PRO A 5 -32.05 4.76 -11.12
N ILE A 6 -32.56 3.52 -11.17
CA ILE A 6 -31.73 2.32 -11.30
C ILE A 6 -31.07 2.41 -12.68
N THR A 7 -29.89 3.02 -12.74
CA THR A 7 -29.04 2.98 -13.92
C THR A 7 -28.71 1.53 -14.20
N THR A 8 -29.26 1.00 -15.29
CA THR A 8 -28.87 -0.29 -15.86
C THR A 8 -27.34 -0.32 -15.95
N PRO A 9 -26.66 -1.33 -15.39
CA PRO A 9 -25.21 -1.38 -15.42
C PRO A 9 -24.74 -1.36 -16.88
N ALA A 10 -23.78 -0.50 -17.19
CA ALA A 10 -23.20 -0.44 -18.52
C ALA A 10 -22.58 -1.80 -18.87
N PRO A 11 -22.78 -2.32 -20.09
CA PRO A 11 -22.24 -3.61 -20.49
C PRO A 11 -20.71 -3.60 -20.39
N LEU A 12 -20.15 -4.75 -20.02
CA LEU A 12 -18.71 -4.94 -19.95
C LEU A 12 -18.09 -4.74 -21.35
N PRO A 13 -17.08 -3.87 -21.51
CA PRO A 13 -16.43 -3.67 -22.81
C PRO A 13 -15.77 -4.96 -23.31
N PRO A 14 -15.91 -5.31 -24.61
CA PRO A 14 -15.31 -6.53 -25.17
C PRO A 14 -13.78 -6.42 -25.34
N HIS A 15 -13.23 -5.21 -25.34
CA HIS A 15 -11.81 -4.94 -25.52
C HIS A 15 -11.33 -3.87 -24.55
N THR A 16 -10.07 -3.97 -24.10
CA THR A 16 -9.41 -2.95 -23.30
C THR A 16 -7.89 -3.08 -23.39
N ASP A 17 -7.11 -2.07 -23.01
CA ASP A 17 -5.67 -2.25 -22.87
C ASP A 17 -5.33 -3.06 -21.60
N VAL A 18 -5.98 -2.74 -20.47
CA VAL A 18 -5.72 -3.40 -19.19
C VAL A 18 -7.00 -3.90 -18.53
N LEU A 19 -7.08 -5.20 -18.29
CA LEU A 19 -8.12 -5.80 -17.44
C LEU A 19 -7.59 -5.97 -16.01
N ILE A 20 -8.24 -5.34 -15.04
CA ILE A 20 -7.92 -5.44 -13.61
C ILE A 20 -8.99 -6.30 -12.93
N VAL A 21 -8.57 -7.35 -12.23
CA VAL A 21 -9.47 -8.26 -11.50
C VAL A 21 -9.32 -8.02 -10.00
N GLY A 22 -10.40 -7.56 -9.36
CA GLY A 22 -10.45 -7.25 -7.93
C GLY A 22 -10.35 -5.75 -7.65
N ALA A 23 -11.39 -5.17 -7.05
CA ALA A 23 -11.51 -3.76 -6.72
C ALA A 23 -11.41 -3.51 -5.21
N GLY A 24 -10.45 -4.19 -4.57
CA GLY A 24 -9.91 -3.79 -3.27
C GLY A 24 -8.96 -2.58 -3.40
N PRO A 25 -8.25 -2.18 -2.33
CA PRO A 25 -7.44 -0.95 -2.32
C PRO A 25 -6.36 -0.94 -3.41
N VAL A 26 -5.77 -2.10 -3.71
CA VAL A 26 -4.72 -2.25 -4.74
C VAL A 26 -5.27 -2.05 -6.14
N GLY A 27 -6.34 -2.78 -6.51
CA GLY A 27 -6.96 -2.65 -7.83
C GLY A 27 -7.59 -1.28 -8.06
N LEU A 28 -8.18 -0.67 -7.03
CA LEU A 28 -8.68 0.70 -7.09
C LEU A 28 -7.57 1.73 -7.26
N THR A 29 -6.43 1.56 -6.56
CA THR A 29 -5.24 2.41 -6.73
C THR A 29 -4.70 2.30 -8.15
N LEU A 30 -4.60 1.07 -8.69
CA LEU A 30 -4.15 0.84 -10.05
C LEU A 30 -5.10 1.49 -11.07
N ALA A 31 -6.40 1.26 -10.95
CA ALA A 31 -7.41 1.85 -11.84
C ALA A 31 -7.40 3.38 -11.80
N ALA A 32 -7.34 3.99 -10.60
CA ALA A 32 -7.26 5.44 -10.46
C ALA A 32 -5.97 5.99 -11.09
N SER A 33 -4.84 5.31 -10.89
CA SER A 33 -3.55 5.69 -11.49
C SER A 33 -3.59 5.60 -13.02
N LEU A 34 -4.11 4.49 -13.57
CA LEU A 34 -4.25 4.30 -15.02
C LEU A 34 -5.22 5.30 -15.64
N ARG A 35 -6.35 5.63 -15.00
CA ARG A 35 -7.25 6.69 -15.51
C ARG A 35 -6.61 8.06 -15.46
N GLN A 36 -5.86 8.39 -14.40
CA GLN A 36 -5.13 9.66 -14.35
C GLN A 36 -4.04 9.75 -15.44
N LEU A 37 -3.46 8.62 -15.84
CA LEU A 37 -2.50 8.50 -16.94
C LEU A 37 -3.17 8.37 -18.32
N GLY A 38 -4.50 8.35 -18.41
CA GLY A 38 -5.22 8.21 -19.69
C GLY A 38 -5.19 6.80 -20.31
N VAL A 39 -4.79 5.77 -19.55
CA VAL A 39 -4.77 4.38 -20.03
C VAL A 39 -6.17 3.77 -20.00
N ASP A 40 -6.56 3.14 -21.12
CA ASP A 40 -7.81 2.40 -21.16
C ASP A 40 -7.75 1.14 -20.31
N HIS A 41 -8.75 0.98 -19.44
CA HIS A 41 -8.84 -0.19 -18.59
C HIS A 41 -10.28 -0.50 -18.21
N VAL A 42 -10.49 -1.78 -17.89
CA VAL A 42 -11.69 -2.32 -17.27
C VAL A 42 -11.32 -2.87 -15.90
N LEU A 43 -12.01 -2.40 -14.86
CA LEU A 43 -11.89 -2.93 -13.51
C LEU A 43 -13.15 -3.73 -13.16
N ILE A 44 -12.97 -5.02 -12.89
CA ILE A 44 -14.05 -5.92 -12.45
C ILE A 44 -13.87 -6.32 -10.98
N ASP A 45 -14.98 -6.60 -10.32
CA ASP A 45 -14.99 -7.20 -8.99
C ASP A 45 -16.17 -8.17 -8.87
N ARG A 46 -15.93 -9.32 -8.22
CA ARG A 46 -16.95 -10.32 -7.95
C ARG A 46 -17.95 -9.87 -6.88
N ASP A 47 -17.52 -8.98 -6.00
CA ASP A 47 -18.34 -8.46 -4.91
C ASP A 47 -19.24 -7.33 -5.42
N THR A 48 -20.44 -7.21 -4.85
CA THR A 48 -21.44 -6.22 -5.26
C THR A 48 -21.25 -4.85 -4.62
N GLY A 49 -20.35 -4.75 -3.62
CA GLY A 49 -20.05 -3.51 -2.90
C GLY A 49 -18.72 -3.58 -2.18
N VAL A 50 -18.40 -2.51 -1.43
CA VAL A 50 -17.24 -2.48 -0.53
C VAL A 50 -17.51 -3.43 0.64
N GLN A 51 -16.52 -4.24 0.99
CA GLN A 51 -16.63 -5.18 2.10
C GLN A 51 -16.64 -4.42 3.44
N THR A 52 -17.59 -4.78 4.31
CA THR A 52 -17.65 -4.27 5.68
C THR A 52 -16.84 -5.18 6.62
N GLY A 53 -16.26 -4.62 7.69
CA GLY A 53 -15.50 -5.40 8.68
C GLY A 53 -13.99 -5.52 8.38
N SER A 54 -13.35 -4.36 8.20
CA SER A 54 -11.98 -4.20 7.71
C SER A 54 -10.90 -4.98 8.46
N ARG A 55 -9.93 -5.57 7.72
CA ARG A 55 -8.73 -6.23 8.27
C ARG A 55 -7.51 -5.30 8.35
N ALA A 56 -7.44 -4.27 7.52
CA ALA A 56 -6.36 -3.26 7.52
C ALA A 56 -6.83 -1.95 8.15
N ALA A 57 -6.01 -1.35 9.02
CA ALA A 57 -6.40 -0.20 9.84
C ALA A 57 -5.50 1.03 9.67
N ALA A 58 -4.44 0.94 8.87
CA ALA A 58 -3.39 1.94 8.85
C ALA A 58 -2.81 2.15 7.46
N LEU A 59 -2.63 3.42 7.08
CA LEU A 59 -1.86 3.86 5.94
C LEU A 59 -0.53 4.45 6.41
N GLN A 60 0.57 3.92 5.88
CA GLN A 60 1.93 4.35 6.20
C GLN A 60 2.32 5.58 5.36
N PRO A 61 3.27 6.40 5.83
CA PRO A 61 3.75 7.58 5.13
C PRO A 61 4.07 7.33 3.66
N ARG A 62 4.79 6.25 3.31
CA ARG A 62 5.13 5.95 1.92
C ARG A 62 3.92 5.78 1.01
N SER A 63 2.85 5.15 1.50
CA SER A 63 1.61 4.99 0.75
C SER A 63 0.87 6.31 0.63
N LEU A 64 0.85 7.15 1.67
CA LEU A 64 0.26 8.49 1.61
C LEU A 64 0.96 9.37 0.57
N GLU A 65 2.29 9.29 0.45
CA GLU A 65 3.05 10.02 -0.58
C GLU A 65 2.65 9.64 -2.01
N TYR A 66 2.31 8.38 -2.24
CA TYR A 66 1.82 7.95 -3.55
C TYR A 66 0.35 8.35 -3.75
N LEU A 67 -0.49 8.16 -2.73
CA LEU A 67 -1.90 8.53 -2.74
C LEU A 67 -2.11 10.04 -2.93
N ASP A 68 -1.15 10.88 -2.53
CA ASP A 68 -1.16 12.32 -2.77
C ASP A 68 -1.08 12.65 -4.27
N ARG A 69 -0.18 11.97 -4.99
CA ARG A 69 0.02 12.15 -6.44
C ARG A 69 -1.19 11.76 -7.26
N ILE A 70 -2.00 10.83 -6.73
CA ILE A 70 -3.27 10.46 -7.35
C ILE A 70 -4.47 11.20 -6.74
N GLY A 71 -4.25 12.22 -5.91
CA GLY A 71 -5.29 13.12 -5.40
C GLY A 71 -6.23 12.52 -4.35
N VAL A 72 -5.75 11.57 -3.54
CA VAL A 72 -6.55 10.83 -2.54
C VAL A 72 -6.13 11.17 -1.11
N ALA A 73 -4.84 11.44 -0.87
CA ALA A 73 -4.28 11.56 0.48
C ALA A 73 -4.97 12.63 1.33
N GLU A 74 -5.17 13.85 0.81
CA GLU A 74 -5.81 14.94 1.57
C GLU A 74 -7.17 14.55 2.14
N HIS A 75 -8.03 13.93 1.32
CA HIS A 75 -9.37 13.56 1.75
C HIS A 75 -9.34 12.39 2.74
N LEU A 76 -8.40 11.45 2.56
CA LEU A 76 -8.19 10.37 3.53
C LEU A 76 -7.70 10.88 4.87
N VAL A 77 -6.75 11.82 4.85
CA VAL A 77 -6.22 12.45 6.06
C VAL A 77 -7.30 13.20 6.82
N ALA A 78 -8.26 13.82 6.12
CA ALA A 78 -9.41 14.46 6.75
C ALA A 78 -10.43 13.47 7.33
N ALA A 79 -10.41 12.21 6.90
CA ALA A 79 -11.37 11.18 7.30
C ALA A 79 -10.80 10.14 8.29
N GLY A 80 -9.50 10.15 8.55
CA GLY A 80 -8.81 9.24 9.47
C GLY A 80 -8.11 9.98 10.61
N GLU A 81 -7.60 9.22 11.58
CA GLU A 81 -6.86 9.78 12.72
C GLU A 81 -5.35 9.70 12.50
N ARG A 82 -4.61 10.69 13.00
CA ARG A 82 -3.15 10.72 12.85
C ARG A 82 -2.49 10.12 14.08
N GLY A 83 -1.90 8.93 13.92
CA GLY A 83 -1.04 8.34 14.93
C GLY A 83 0.39 8.84 14.84
N ARG A 84 1.04 9.09 15.98
CA ARG A 84 2.39 9.68 16.06
C ARG A 84 3.51 8.66 15.87
N GLY A 85 3.17 7.38 15.81
CA GLY A 85 4.08 6.30 15.48
C GLY A 85 3.62 4.96 16.06
N PHE A 86 4.60 4.15 16.46
CA PHE A 86 4.37 2.83 17.04
C PHE A 86 5.02 2.71 18.41
N ARG A 87 4.33 2.04 19.33
CA ARG A 87 4.84 1.74 20.67
C ARG A 87 4.91 0.25 20.92
N VAL A 88 5.91 -0.16 21.68
CA VAL A 88 5.99 -1.50 22.27
C VAL A 88 6.06 -1.34 23.78
N HIS A 89 5.14 -1.98 24.48
CA HIS A 89 5.00 -1.90 25.92
C HIS A 89 5.16 -3.28 26.58
N ASP A 90 5.67 -3.29 27.80
CA ASP A 90 5.43 -4.34 28.77
C ASP A 90 4.40 -3.83 29.78
N ARG A 91 3.13 -4.22 29.55
CA ARG A 91 1.96 -3.67 30.23
C ARG A 91 1.93 -2.14 30.16
N GLN A 92 2.28 -1.43 31.24
CA GLN A 92 2.36 0.04 31.31
C GLN A 92 3.71 0.62 30.91
N HIS A 93 4.77 -0.19 30.94
CA HIS A 93 6.13 0.30 30.72
C HIS A 93 6.44 0.34 29.22
N THR A 94 6.76 1.52 28.70
CA THR A 94 7.19 1.65 27.30
C THR A 94 8.60 1.07 27.13
N LEU A 95 8.72 0.02 26.30
CA LEU A 95 10.00 -0.58 25.91
C LEU A 95 10.61 0.13 24.70
N LEU A 96 9.78 0.50 23.73
CA LEU A 96 10.17 1.16 22.49
C LEU A 96 9.10 2.16 22.06
N HIS A 97 9.52 3.34 21.61
CA HIS A 97 8.67 4.29 20.92
C HIS A 97 9.35 4.67 19.60
N ALA A 98 8.79 4.16 18.49
CA ALA A 98 9.20 4.50 17.14
C ALA A 98 8.34 5.69 16.66
N SER A 99 8.79 6.90 17.00
CA SER A 99 8.09 8.14 16.62
C SER A 99 8.30 8.48 15.14
N TYR A 100 7.26 9.01 14.50
CA TYR A 100 7.28 9.41 13.09
C TYR A 100 7.58 10.90 12.89
N GLY A 101 7.63 11.69 13.97
CA GLY A 101 7.68 13.16 13.91
C GLY A 101 8.86 13.73 13.12
N ASP A 102 10.01 13.04 13.12
CA ASP A 102 11.24 13.47 12.46
C ASP A 102 11.50 12.77 11.12
N LEU A 103 10.51 12.00 10.61
CA LEU A 103 10.67 11.30 9.33
C LEU A 103 10.68 12.29 8.15
N ASP A 104 11.55 12.02 7.17
CA ASP A 104 11.69 12.82 5.95
C ASP A 104 10.52 12.59 4.98
N THR A 105 9.35 13.14 5.32
CA THR A 105 8.09 12.99 4.60
C THR A 105 7.11 14.11 4.96
N PRO A 106 6.22 14.54 4.05
CA PRO A 106 5.11 15.45 4.39
C PRO A 106 4.03 14.79 5.27
N TYR A 107 4.07 13.48 5.45
CA TYR A 107 3.12 12.73 6.27
C TYR A 107 3.84 12.06 7.46
N PRO A 108 4.39 12.81 8.44
CA PRO A 108 5.16 12.26 9.57
C PRO A 108 4.26 11.60 10.63
N TYR A 109 3.34 10.74 10.19
CA TYR A 109 2.33 10.06 11.00
C TYR A 109 1.82 8.81 10.27
N VAL A 110 1.34 7.83 11.05
CA VAL A 110 0.55 6.73 10.50
C VAL A 110 -0.91 7.18 10.45
N LEU A 111 -1.57 7.05 9.30
CA LEU A 111 -2.99 7.42 9.19
C LEU A 111 -3.85 6.21 9.54
N LEU A 112 -4.56 6.30 10.67
CA LEU A 112 -5.44 5.29 11.21
C LEU A 112 -6.81 5.41 10.53
N ALA A 113 -6.91 4.76 9.37
CA ALA A 113 -8.11 4.71 8.54
C ALA A 113 -8.40 3.26 8.16
N SER A 114 -9.66 2.86 8.27
CA SER A 114 -10.07 1.51 7.90
C SER A 114 -9.84 1.27 6.40
N GLN A 115 -9.66 0.00 6.01
CA GLN A 115 -9.64 -0.38 4.60
C GLN A 115 -10.89 0.07 3.86
N GLN A 116 -12.07 -0.03 4.49
CA GLN A 116 -13.33 0.42 3.90
C GLN A 116 -13.26 1.91 3.59
N THR A 117 -12.84 2.73 4.56
CA THR A 117 -12.62 4.17 4.37
C THR A 117 -11.65 4.42 3.21
N THR A 118 -10.57 3.65 3.12
CA THR A 118 -9.58 3.74 2.05
C THR A 118 -10.20 3.44 0.67
N GLU A 119 -10.93 2.33 0.55
CA GLU A 119 -11.60 1.91 -0.69
C GLU A 119 -12.66 2.93 -1.12
N GLU A 120 -13.46 3.47 -0.20
CA GLU A 120 -14.48 4.48 -0.50
C GLU A 120 -13.86 5.77 -1.08
N HIS A 121 -12.73 6.22 -0.55
CA HIS A 121 -12.04 7.40 -1.08
C HIS A 121 -11.38 7.14 -2.44
N LEU A 122 -10.80 5.95 -2.62
CA LEU A 122 -10.27 5.54 -3.93
C LEU A 122 -11.38 5.41 -4.97
N LEU A 123 -12.54 4.86 -4.62
CA LEU A 123 -13.73 4.80 -5.47
C LEU A 123 -14.22 6.20 -5.85
N ARG A 124 -14.31 7.12 -4.89
CA ARG A 124 -14.66 8.52 -5.16
C ARG A 124 -13.68 9.16 -6.13
N ARG A 125 -12.37 8.94 -5.95
CA ARG A 125 -11.35 9.45 -6.86
C ARG A 125 -11.48 8.84 -8.26
N LEU A 126 -11.64 7.53 -8.36
CA LEU A 126 -11.85 6.85 -9.63
C LEU A 126 -13.08 7.40 -10.37
N GLY A 127 -14.19 7.63 -9.66
CA GLY A 127 -15.39 8.24 -10.22
C GLY A 127 -15.17 9.68 -10.70
N LYS A 128 -14.44 10.51 -9.93
CA LYS A 128 -14.05 11.87 -10.36
C LYS A 128 -13.17 11.87 -11.62
N LEU A 129 -12.39 10.80 -11.82
CA LEU A 129 -11.58 10.59 -13.04
C LEU A 129 -12.37 9.95 -14.20
N GLY A 130 -13.69 9.74 -14.05
CA GLY A 130 -14.54 9.11 -15.06
C GLY A 130 -14.45 7.58 -15.13
N GLY A 131 -13.70 6.96 -14.22
CA GLY A 131 -13.60 5.50 -14.09
C GLY A 131 -14.76 4.90 -13.31
N ARG A 132 -14.92 3.58 -13.39
CA ARG A 132 -15.96 2.81 -12.69
C ARG A 132 -15.50 1.40 -12.37
N VAL A 133 -16.22 0.73 -11.48
CA VAL A 133 -16.05 -0.69 -11.18
C VAL A 133 -17.23 -1.46 -11.76
N HIS A 134 -16.95 -2.53 -12.50
CA HIS A 134 -17.95 -3.51 -12.91
C HIS A 134 -18.12 -4.54 -11.79
N ARG A 135 -19.04 -4.23 -10.86
CA ARG A 135 -19.35 -5.07 -9.68
C ARG A 135 -20.13 -6.32 -10.06
N GLY A 136 -20.06 -7.36 -9.24
CA GLY A 136 -20.69 -8.66 -9.49
C GLY A 136 -20.11 -9.46 -10.67
N HIS A 137 -19.02 -9.00 -11.29
CA HIS A 137 -18.38 -9.65 -12.42
C HIS A 137 -17.24 -10.54 -11.95
N ARG A 138 -17.31 -11.84 -12.25
CA ARG A 138 -16.36 -12.84 -11.76
C ARG A 138 -15.44 -13.33 -12.87
N PHE A 139 -14.14 -13.13 -12.69
CA PHE A 139 -13.13 -13.77 -13.53
C PHE A 139 -13.13 -15.29 -13.35
N LEU A 140 -13.13 -16.03 -14.46
CA LEU A 140 -13.12 -17.49 -14.47
C LEU A 140 -11.82 -18.09 -15.02
N GLY A 141 -11.10 -17.34 -15.86
CA GLY A 141 -9.88 -17.80 -16.50
C GLY A 141 -9.54 -16.95 -17.72
N PHE A 142 -8.46 -17.29 -18.39
CA PHE A 142 -8.05 -16.63 -19.63
C PHE A 142 -7.37 -17.63 -20.57
N THR A 143 -7.32 -17.29 -21.84
CA THR A 143 -6.48 -17.93 -22.84
C THR A 143 -5.47 -16.92 -23.39
N PRO A 144 -4.21 -17.31 -23.65
CA PRO A 144 -3.28 -16.47 -24.39
C PRO A 144 -3.87 -16.07 -25.75
N ASP A 145 -3.72 -14.81 -26.13
CA ASP A 145 -4.24 -14.25 -27.37
C ASP A 145 -3.30 -13.13 -27.84
N PHE A 146 -2.18 -13.51 -28.46
CA PHE A 146 -1.07 -12.60 -28.73
C PHE A 146 -1.51 -11.36 -29.52
N PRO A 147 -1.15 -10.12 -29.09
CA PRO A 147 -0.15 -9.78 -28.08
C PRO A 147 -0.63 -9.67 -26.63
N GLY A 148 -1.79 -10.23 -26.27
CA GLY A 148 -2.37 -10.19 -24.92
C GLY A 148 -3.07 -11.47 -24.48
N VAL A 149 -4.26 -11.32 -23.90
CA VAL A 149 -5.11 -12.43 -23.41
C VAL A 149 -6.56 -12.18 -23.75
N THR A 150 -7.33 -13.26 -23.85
CA THR A 150 -8.79 -13.20 -23.81
C THR A 150 -9.28 -13.81 -22.49
N ALA A 151 -9.87 -12.98 -21.63
CA ALA A 151 -10.39 -13.36 -20.33
C ALA A 151 -11.86 -13.77 -20.41
N VAL A 152 -12.25 -14.78 -19.64
CA VAL A 152 -13.64 -15.23 -19.50
C VAL A 152 -14.19 -14.71 -18.17
N ILE A 153 -15.30 -13.98 -18.24
CA ILE A 153 -15.93 -13.30 -17.11
C ILE A 153 -17.40 -13.71 -17.05
N ALA A 154 -17.85 -14.15 -15.88
CA ALA A 154 -19.29 -14.29 -15.60
C ALA A 154 -19.85 -12.93 -15.17
N ASP A 155 -20.92 -12.48 -15.80
CA ASP A 155 -21.70 -11.33 -15.37
C ASP A 155 -22.59 -11.66 -14.15
N PRO A 156 -23.24 -10.66 -13.53
CA PRO A 156 -24.10 -10.89 -12.36
C PRO A 156 -25.25 -11.87 -12.62
N GLU A 157 -25.70 -12.00 -13.87
CA GLU A 157 -26.74 -12.92 -14.32
C GLU A 157 -26.20 -14.34 -14.61
N GLY A 158 -24.88 -14.54 -14.53
CA GLY A 158 -24.19 -15.82 -14.77
C GLY A 158 -23.88 -16.09 -16.25
N SER A 159 -24.15 -15.15 -17.15
CA SER A 159 -23.76 -15.28 -18.55
C SER A 159 -22.25 -15.06 -18.72
N LEU A 160 -21.65 -15.82 -19.62
CA LEU A 160 -20.23 -15.69 -19.93
C LEU A 160 -19.98 -14.58 -20.96
N ARG A 161 -18.98 -13.76 -20.68
CA ARG A 161 -18.47 -12.71 -21.55
C ARG A 161 -16.98 -12.93 -21.76
N SER A 162 -16.51 -12.67 -22.97
CA SER A 162 -15.08 -12.62 -23.28
C SER A 162 -14.62 -11.16 -23.35
N VAL A 163 -13.47 -10.87 -22.75
CA VAL A 163 -12.82 -9.56 -22.84
C VAL A 163 -11.38 -9.76 -23.30
N SER A 164 -11.04 -9.21 -24.46
CA SER A 164 -9.66 -9.19 -24.92
C SER A 164 -8.92 -8.02 -24.28
N ALA A 165 -7.77 -8.30 -23.67
CA ALA A 165 -6.94 -7.31 -23.02
C ALA A 165 -5.47 -7.47 -23.42
N ARG A 166 -4.73 -6.37 -23.59
CA ARG A 166 -3.27 -6.45 -23.78
C ARG A 166 -2.58 -6.95 -22.52
N TYR A 167 -3.06 -6.53 -21.35
CA TYR A 167 -2.56 -6.95 -20.06
C TYR A 167 -3.68 -7.34 -19.10
N LEU A 168 -3.43 -8.35 -18.27
CA LEU A 168 -4.32 -8.81 -17.20
C LEU A 168 -3.60 -8.61 -15.85
N VAL A 169 -4.24 -7.94 -14.90
CA VAL A 169 -3.67 -7.69 -13.57
C VAL A 169 -4.58 -8.29 -12.49
N GLY A 170 -4.08 -9.30 -11.79
CA GLY A 170 -4.71 -9.89 -10.62
C GLY A 170 -4.47 -9.04 -9.37
N CYS A 171 -5.54 -8.40 -8.89
CA CYS A 171 -5.63 -7.70 -7.62
C CYS A 171 -6.72 -8.35 -6.72
N ASP A 172 -6.98 -9.63 -6.95
CA ASP A 172 -8.13 -10.41 -6.48
C ASP A 172 -7.88 -11.19 -5.17
N GLY A 173 -6.89 -10.73 -4.41
CA GLY A 173 -6.66 -11.14 -3.03
C GLY A 173 -5.99 -12.51 -2.86
N LEU A 174 -5.98 -12.98 -1.61
CA LEU A 174 -5.28 -14.20 -1.19
C LEU A 174 -5.61 -15.44 -2.04
N HIS A 175 -6.88 -15.58 -2.45
CA HIS A 175 -7.37 -16.70 -3.26
C HIS A 175 -7.42 -16.35 -4.76
N SER A 176 -6.45 -15.57 -5.23
CA SER A 176 -6.39 -15.07 -6.60
C SER A 176 -6.67 -16.16 -7.65
N ALA A 177 -7.75 -15.96 -8.38
CA ALA A 177 -8.12 -16.76 -9.54
C ALA A 177 -7.18 -16.47 -10.71
N VAL A 178 -6.68 -15.23 -10.83
CA VAL A 178 -5.68 -14.86 -11.85
C VAL A 178 -4.37 -15.61 -11.62
N ARG A 179 -3.84 -15.63 -10.39
CA ARG A 179 -2.61 -16.37 -10.04
C ARG A 179 -2.75 -17.85 -10.37
N THR A 180 -3.90 -18.43 -10.00
CA THR A 180 -4.20 -19.84 -10.25
C THR A 180 -4.27 -20.13 -11.75
N ALA A 181 -5.00 -19.31 -12.52
CA ALA A 181 -5.13 -19.47 -13.97
C ALA A 181 -3.79 -19.29 -14.71
N ALA A 182 -2.90 -18.44 -14.19
CA ALA A 182 -1.56 -18.23 -14.74
C ALA A 182 -0.55 -19.32 -14.33
N ALA A 183 -0.97 -20.30 -13.52
CA ALA A 183 -0.11 -21.36 -12.99
C ALA A 183 1.15 -20.83 -12.25
N ILE A 184 1.00 -19.69 -11.55
CA ILE A 184 2.08 -19.11 -10.75
C ILE A 184 2.05 -19.72 -9.35
N GLY A 185 3.17 -20.32 -8.93
CA GLY A 185 3.32 -20.90 -7.60
C GLY A 185 3.17 -19.86 -6.49
N PHE A 186 2.66 -20.29 -5.34
CA PHE A 186 2.48 -19.44 -4.16
C PHE A 186 3.13 -20.08 -2.91
N PRO A 187 4.47 -20.25 -2.92
CA PRO A 187 5.21 -20.85 -1.82
C PRO A 187 5.15 -19.99 -0.55
N GLY A 188 5.38 -20.66 0.57
CA GLY A 188 5.43 -20.04 1.89
C GLY A 188 4.76 -20.88 2.97
N GLU A 189 4.66 -20.32 4.16
CA GLU A 189 4.10 -20.98 5.33
C GLU A 189 2.61 -20.63 5.49
N ALA A 190 1.83 -21.58 5.99
CA ALA A 190 0.48 -21.32 6.49
C ALA A 190 0.46 -21.75 7.97
N PRO A 191 1.00 -20.92 8.88
CA PRO A 191 1.01 -21.27 10.30
C PRO A 191 -0.40 -21.57 10.80
N GLU A 192 -0.55 -22.56 11.68
CA GLU A 192 -1.85 -22.85 12.31
C GLU A 192 -2.32 -21.73 13.26
N GLN A 193 -1.46 -20.74 13.53
CA GLN A 193 -1.74 -19.63 14.42
C GLN A 193 -2.92 -18.80 13.92
N LEU A 194 -3.99 -18.76 14.71
CA LEU A 194 -5.12 -17.85 14.53
C LEU A 194 -4.83 -16.53 15.24
N PHE A 195 -5.41 -15.46 14.72
CA PHE A 195 -5.53 -14.18 15.41
C PHE A 195 -7.01 -13.82 15.54
N ALA A 196 -7.38 -13.31 16.71
CA ALA A 196 -8.65 -12.65 16.92
C ALA A 196 -8.45 -11.14 16.72
N LEU A 197 -9.41 -10.52 16.02
CA LEU A 197 -9.50 -9.08 15.82
C LEU A 197 -10.88 -8.60 16.23
N ALA A 198 -10.93 -7.48 16.93
CA ALA A 198 -12.17 -6.79 17.24
C ALA A 198 -12.03 -5.28 17.14
N ASP A 199 -13.04 -4.64 16.57
CA ASP A 199 -13.22 -3.19 16.62
C ASP A 199 -14.30 -2.89 17.66
N VAL A 200 -13.96 -2.07 18.64
CA VAL A 200 -14.81 -1.80 19.80
C VAL A 200 -14.86 -0.31 20.14
N HIS A 201 -15.92 0.09 20.83
CA HIS A 201 -15.89 1.31 21.63
C HIS A 201 -15.56 0.95 23.08
N LEU A 202 -14.65 1.71 23.66
CA LEU A 202 -14.27 1.61 25.07
C LEU A 202 -14.89 2.78 25.84
N ASP A 203 -15.14 2.59 27.13
CA ASP A 203 -15.63 3.67 28.01
C ASP A 203 -14.57 4.78 28.17
N ALA A 204 -15.02 6.04 28.27
CA ALA A 204 -14.19 7.24 28.31
C ALA A 204 -13.28 7.33 29.55
N GLY A 205 -13.51 6.50 30.56
CA GLY A 205 -12.66 6.33 31.74
C GLY A 205 -11.41 5.47 31.52
N ALA A 206 -11.15 4.99 30.30
CA ALA A 206 -9.96 4.21 29.93
C ALA A 206 -8.66 5.04 29.87
N SER A 207 -8.52 6.05 30.73
CA SER A 207 -7.34 6.88 30.89
C SER A 207 -6.14 6.00 31.27
N GLY A 208 -5.24 5.74 30.32
CA GLY A 208 -4.08 4.86 30.51
C GLY A 208 -3.73 4.01 29.29
N LEU A 209 -4.67 3.85 28.34
CA LEU A 209 -4.35 3.38 27.00
C LEU A 209 -3.93 4.60 26.18
N GLY A 210 -2.64 4.76 25.89
CA GLY A 210 -2.13 5.94 25.16
C GLY A 210 -3.00 6.26 23.93
N GLU A 211 -3.56 7.48 23.91
CA GLU A 211 -4.71 7.82 23.07
C GLU A 211 -4.38 7.97 21.57
N ASP A 212 -3.10 8.15 21.24
CA ASP A 212 -2.70 8.57 19.89
C ASP A 212 -2.02 7.46 19.07
N ASP A 213 -1.44 6.43 19.69
CA ASP A 213 -0.50 5.51 19.00
C ASP A 213 -0.97 4.06 18.97
N THR A 214 -0.64 3.36 17.87
CA THR A 214 -0.75 1.89 17.84
C THR A 214 0.29 1.27 18.77
N THR A 215 -0.19 0.51 19.74
CA THR A 215 0.63 -0.04 20.83
C THR A 215 0.61 -1.58 20.81
N PHE A 216 1.79 -2.17 20.71
CA PHE A 216 2.05 -3.59 20.90
C PHE A 216 2.38 -3.85 22.36
N ILE A 217 1.50 -4.53 23.08
CA ILE A 217 1.70 -4.87 24.48
C ILE A 217 2.17 -6.32 24.54
N LEU A 218 3.39 -6.50 25.01
CA LEU A 218 4.13 -7.76 25.05
C LEU A 218 4.29 -8.24 26.49
N SER A 219 3.17 -8.62 27.12
CA SER A 219 3.15 -9.09 28.51
C SER A 219 3.53 -10.56 28.65
N SER A 220 3.78 -11.01 29.88
CA SER A 220 3.93 -12.43 30.22
C SER A 220 2.68 -13.28 29.95
N ALA A 221 1.49 -12.66 29.94
CA ALA A 221 0.22 -13.31 29.57
C ALA A 221 -0.01 -13.38 28.04
N GLY A 222 0.89 -12.78 27.25
CA GLY A 222 0.88 -12.81 25.80
C GLY A 222 0.76 -11.43 25.16
N MET A 223 0.77 -11.45 23.82
CA MET A 223 0.70 -10.27 22.96
C MET A 223 -0.74 -9.71 22.89
N LEU A 224 -0.86 -8.39 22.92
CA LEU A 224 -2.07 -7.64 22.60
C LEU A 224 -1.67 -6.42 21.76
N LEU A 225 -2.27 -6.23 20.59
CA LEU A 225 -2.19 -4.98 19.83
C LEU A 225 -3.44 -4.18 20.15
N LEU A 226 -3.24 -2.91 20.51
CA LEU A 226 -4.28 -1.93 20.69
C LEU A 226 -3.99 -0.73 19.79
N SER A 227 -4.95 -0.36 18.94
CA SER A 227 -4.79 0.73 17.97
C SER A 227 -6.03 1.62 17.98
N PRO A 228 -5.92 2.94 18.19
CA PRO A 228 -7.05 3.84 18.04
C PRO A 228 -7.47 3.92 16.57
N LEU A 229 -8.76 4.17 16.33
CA LEU A 229 -9.36 4.34 15.01
C LEU A 229 -10.31 5.54 15.05
N ALA A 230 -10.61 6.09 13.87
CA ALA A 230 -11.54 7.20 13.72
C ALA A 230 -12.90 6.94 14.38
N GLY A 231 -13.49 8.00 14.95
CA GLY A 231 -14.78 7.94 15.63
C GLY A 231 -14.74 7.32 17.03
N GLY A 232 -13.58 7.35 17.71
CA GLY A 232 -13.42 6.83 19.08
C GLY A 232 -13.36 5.30 19.16
N GLN A 233 -13.17 4.64 18.03
CA GLN A 233 -13.07 3.18 17.93
C GLN A 233 -11.67 2.72 18.33
N HIS A 234 -11.57 1.49 18.81
CA HIS A 234 -10.32 0.84 19.13
C HIS A 234 -10.27 -0.53 18.47
N ARG A 235 -9.15 -0.82 17.80
CA ARG A 235 -8.84 -2.13 17.26
C ARG A 235 -7.98 -2.91 18.22
N ILE A 236 -8.46 -4.11 18.55
CA ILE A 236 -7.77 -5.11 19.34
C ILE A 236 -7.33 -6.24 18.40
N VAL A 237 -6.05 -6.65 18.46
CA VAL A 237 -5.57 -7.86 17.78
C VAL A 237 -4.75 -8.70 18.75
N THR A 238 -5.01 -10.00 18.78
CA THR A 238 -4.31 -10.95 19.65
C THR A 238 -4.20 -12.33 19.00
N PRO A 239 -3.16 -13.11 19.29
CA PRO A 239 -3.17 -14.55 19.04
C PRO A 239 -4.41 -15.22 19.67
N ALA A 240 -5.00 -16.17 18.95
CA ALA A 240 -6.13 -16.99 19.37
C ALA A 240 -5.82 -18.48 19.15
N ALA A 241 -6.48 -19.35 19.93
CA ALA A 241 -6.32 -20.80 19.77
C ALA A 241 -7.08 -21.30 18.52
N PRO A 242 -6.60 -22.36 17.83
CA PRO A 242 -7.33 -23.02 16.76
C PRO A 242 -8.79 -23.31 17.13
N GLY A 243 -9.73 -22.94 16.24
CA GLY A 243 -11.17 -23.16 16.46
C GLY A 243 -11.86 -22.15 17.38
N SER A 244 -11.16 -21.12 17.85
CA SER A 244 -11.78 -20.03 18.63
C SER A 244 -12.84 -19.31 17.79
N ALA A 245 -13.97 -18.97 18.41
CA ALA A 245 -14.97 -18.08 17.82
C ALA A 245 -14.48 -16.61 17.85
N ALA A 246 -15.21 -15.73 17.16
CA ALA A 246 -15.00 -14.29 17.27
C ALA A 246 -15.13 -13.83 18.74
N PRO A 247 -14.23 -12.95 19.22
CA PRO A 247 -14.24 -12.51 20.62
C PRO A 247 -15.48 -11.66 20.92
N ARG A 248 -16.09 -11.88 22.09
CA ARG A 248 -17.19 -11.03 22.60
C ARG A 248 -16.63 -9.93 23.51
N ALA A 249 -17.47 -8.96 23.88
CA ALA A 249 -17.10 -7.86 24.78
C ALA A 249 -16.35 -8.34 26.04
N VAL A 250 -16.90 -9.34 26.75
CA VAL A 250 -16.28 -9.91 27.95
C VAL A 250 -14.92 -10.57 27.69
N ASP A 251 -14.73 -11.17 26.51
CA ASP A 251 -13.46 -11.78 26.13
C ASP A 251 -12.40 -10.70 25.90
N ILE A 252 -12.79 -9.57 25.30
CA ILE A 252 -11.93 -8.41 25.05
C ILE A 252 -11.56 -7.71 26.36
N GLU A 253 -12.51 -7.46 27.26
CA GLU A 253 -12.26 -6.88 28.58
C GLU A 253 -11.26 -7.73 29.38
N ARG A 254 -11.43 -9.06 29.38
CA ARG A 254 -10.49 -9.99 30.01
C ARG A 254 -9.10 -9.91 29.38
N LEU A 255 -8.99 -9.94 28.04
CA LEU A 255 -7.71 -9.87 27.34
C LEU A 255 -6.94 -8.59 27.66
N ILE A 256 -7.66 -7.45 27.70
CA ILE A 256 -7.08 -6.16 28.05
C ILE A 256 -6.63 -6.14 29.51
N SER A 257 -7.42 -6.67 30.44
CA SER A 257 -7.04 -6.74 31.86
C SER A 257 -5.81 -7.64 32.09
N GLU A 258 -5.78 -8.81 31.44
CA GLU A 258 -4.70 -9.79 31.58
C GLU A 258 -3.39 -9.29 30.97
N ARG A 259 -3.45 -8.65 29.79
CA ARG A 259 -2.26 -8.34 28.99
C ARG A 259 -1.90 -6.86 28.95
N GLY A 260 -2.89 -6.00 29.05
CA GLY A 260 -2.75 -4.55 29.00
C GLY A 260 -2.27 -3.92 30.31
N PRO A 261 -2.36 -2.58 30.41
CA PRO A 261 -2.10 -1.84 31.64
C PRO A 261 -2.91 -2.37 32.85
N THR A 262 -2.24 -2.71 33.95
CA THR A 262 -2.85 -3.22 35.22
C THR A 262 -3.88 -2.28 35.85
N GLU A 263 -3.72 -0.96 35.68
CA GLU A 263 -4.62 0.03 36.27
C GLU A 263 -5.84 0.34 35.39
N ALA A 264 -5.86 -0.17 34.15
CA ALA A 264 -6.93 0.12 33.23
C ALA A 264 -8.16 -0.76 33.51
N GLN A 265 -9.15 -0.19 34.19
CA GLN A 265 -10.50 -0.76 34.25
C GLN A 265 -11.27 -0.36 33.01
N ILE A 266 -11.23 -1.22 32.00
CA ILE A 266 -11.84 -0.94 30.70
C ILE A 266 -13.14 -1.72 30.56
N ARG A 267 -14.20 -0.98 30.21
CA ARG A 267 -15.48 -1.54 29.81
C ARG A 267 -15.65 -1.37 28.30
N VAL A 268 -16.04 -2.44 27.63
CA VAL A 268 -16.42 -2.40 26.21
C VAL A 268 -17.88 -1.99 26.13
N THR A 269 -18.14 -0.80 25.58
CA THR A 269 -19.50 -0.26 25.42
C THR A 269 -20.21 -0.86 24.21
N SER A 270 -19.46 -1.19 23.15
CA SER A 270 -20.00 -1.90 21.98
C SER A 270 -18.91 -2.64 21.21
N VAL A 271 -19.29 -3.75 20.56
CA VAL A 271 -18.45 -4.48 19.60
C VAL A 271 -19.02 -4.21 18.21
N LEU A 272 -18.24 -3.56 17.37
CA LEU A 272 -18.65 -3.14 16.01
C LEU A 272 -18.39 -4.25 15.01
N ASN A 273 -17.23 -4.89 15.12
CA ASN A 273 -16.84 -6.02 14.29
C ASN A 273 -15.94 -6.93 15.12
N ALA A 274 -16.07 -8.24 14.93
CA ALA A 274 -15.20 -9.22 15.55
C ALA A 274 -15.03 -10.43 14.65
N SER A 275 -13.79 -10.88 14.47
CA SER A 275 -13.49 -12.03 13.62
C SER A 275 -12.24 -12.76 14.10
N THR A 276 -12.09 -13.99 13.65
CA THR A 276 -10.85 -14.75 13.75
C THR A 276 -10.35 -15.06 12.35
N TYR A 277 -9.06 -14.93 12.12
CA TYR A 277 -8.46 -15.24 10.83
C TYR A 277 -7.14 -15.99 10.99
N ARG A 278 -6.80 -16.77 9.96
CA ARG A 278 -5.51 -17.44 9.84
C ARG A 278 -4.53 -16.52 9.11
N VAL A 279 -3.30 -16.51 9.59
CA VAL A 279 -2.20 -15.87 8.88
C VAL A 279 -1.69 -16.81 7.80
N GLN A 280 -1.42 -16.26 6.63
CA GLN A 280 -0.65 -16.92 5.59
C GLN A 280 0.53 -16.03 5.25
N GLU A 281 1.71 -16.63 5.12
CA GLU A 281 2.97 -15.96 4.85
C GLU A 281 3.50 -16.52 3.54
N ARG A 282 3.12 -15.91 2.42
CA ARG A 282 3.36 -16.43 1.08
C ARG A 282 3.73 -15.32 0.11
N VAL A 283 4.59 -15.65 -0.85
CA VAL A 283 4.96 -14.76 -1.94
C VAL A 283 4.86 -15.55 -3.24
N ALA A 284 4.25 -14.97 -4.27
CA ALA A 284 4.13 -15.57 -5.58
C ALA A 284 5.50 -15.64 -6.23
N GLU A 285 5.85 -16.80 -6.79
CA GLU A 285 7.18 -17.04 -7.40
C GLU A 285 7.52 -16.02 -8.48
N ARG A 286 6.49 -15.49 -9.16
CA ARG A 286 6.61 -14.48 -10.18
C ARG A 286 5.48 -13.47 -10.04
N PHE A 287 5.82 -12.20 -10.22
CA PHE A 287 4.82 -11.12 -10.23
C PHE A 287 4.33 -10.83 -11.66
N ARG A 288 5.01 -11.40 -12.67
CA ARG A 288 4.68 -11.32 -14.10
C ARG A 288 4.81 -12.69 -14.75
N ALA A 289 3.87 -13.04 -15.62
CA ALA A 289 3.94 -14.14 -16.57
C ALA A 289 3.41 -13.68 -17.93
N GLY A 290 4.32 -13.26 -18.82
CA GLY A 290 3.95 -12.67 -20.11
C GLY A 290 3.08 -11.41 -19.94
N PRO A 291 1.84 -11.38 -20.46
CA PRO A 291 0.90 -10.27 -20.30
C PRO A 291 0.15 -10.25 -18.95
N VAL A 292 0.38 -11.24 -18.06
CA VAL A 292 -0.32 -11.37 -16.78
C VAL A 292 0.54 -10.86 -15.63
N PHE A 293 -0.04 -10.08 -14.74
CA PHE A 293 0.61 -9.49 -13.56
C PHE A 293 -0.19 -9.79 -12.29
N LEU A 294 0.49 -9.82 -11.14
CA LEU A 294 -0.13 -9.94 -9.82
C LEU A 294 0.30 -8.76 -8.94
N ALA A 295 -0.61 -8.21 -8.14
CA ALA A 295 -0.34 -7.12 -7.19
C ALA A 295 -1.12 -7.29 -5.87
N GLY A 296 -0.54 -6.83 -4.76
CA GLY A 296 -1.15 -6.96 -3.43
C GLY A 296 -1.27 -8.41 -2.95
N ASP A 297 -2.35 -8.73 -2.23
CA ASP A 297 -2.62 -10.07 -1.68
C ASP A 297 -2.68 -11.20 -2.72
N ALA A 298 -2.87 -10.86 -4.01
CA ALA A 298 -2.74 -11.83 -5.10
C ALA A 298 -1.28 -12.27 -5.33
N ALA A 299 -0.32 -11.40 -5.02
CA ALA A 299 1.11 -11.61 -5.16
C ALA A 299 1.82 -11.94 -3.84
N HIS A 300 1.37 -11.42 -2.70
CA HIS A 300 2.02 -11.68 -1.40
C HIS A 300 1.05 -11.51 -0.24
N THR A 301 1.15 -12.38 0.77
CA THR A 301 0.41 -12.28 2.03
C THR A 301 1.32 -12.50 3.21
N HIS A 302 1.02 -11.85 4.33
CA HIS A 302 1.86 -11.90 5.52
C HIS A 302 1.06 -11.67 6.80
N SER A 303 1.73 -11.81 7.94
CA SER A 303 1.17 -11.51 9.25
C SER A 303 0.74 -10.03 9.35
N PRO A 304 -0.48 -9.73 9.82
CA PRO A 304 -0.96 -8.36 9.96
C PRO A 304 -0.28 -7.59 11.10
N ALA A 305 0.60 -8.24 11.87
CA ALA A 305 1.34 -7.64 12.96
C ALA A 305 2.18 -6.40 12.56
N GLY A 306 2.40 -6.14 11.27
CA GLY A 306 3.04 -4.91 10.79
C GLY A 306 2.09 -3.87 10.16
N GLY A 307 0.81 -4.20 9.89
CA GLY A 307 -0.11 -3.31 9.16
C GLY A 307 0.34 -2.94 7.73
N GLN A 308 1.26 -3.70 7.14
CA GLN A 308 1.99 -3.31 5.93
C GLN A 308 1.42 -3.87 4.61
N GLY A 309 0.45 -4.77 4.63
CA GLY A 309 0.02 -5.50 3.41
C GLY A 309 -0.69 -4.62 2.40
N MET A 310 -1.74 -3.92 2.85
CA MET A 310 -2.42 -2.92 2.04
C MET A 310 -1.44 -1.86 1.53
N ASN A 311 -0.53 -1.39 2.37
CA ASN A 311 0.44 -0.35 2.02
C ASN A 311 1.41 -0.82 0.92
N THR A 312 1.92 -2.04 1.03
CA THR A 312 2.81 -2.65 0.04
C THR A 312 2.08 -2.89 -1.28
N GLY A 313 0.83 -3.36 -1.23
CA GLY A 313 0.00 -3.51 -2.42
C GLY A 313 -0.30 -2.18 -3.13
N ILE A 314 -0.58 -1.09 -2.39
CA ILE A 314 -0.73 0.25 -2.96
C ILE A 314 0.55 0.67 -3.71
N GLN A 315 1.72 0.38 -3.14
CA GLN A 315 3.00 0.65 -3.78
C GLN A 315 3.27 -0.24 -5.00
N ASP A 316 2.81 -1.50 -5.00
CA ASP A 316 2.87 -2.36 -6.18
C ASP A 316 2.05 -1.79 -7.34
N ALA A 317 0.81 -1.37 -7.06
CA ALA A 317 -0.04 -0.71 -8.03
C ALA A 317 0.62 0.57 -8.57
N GLY A 318 1.22 1.37 -7.69
CA GLY A 318 1.92 2.59 -8.10
C GLY A 318 3.17 2.35 -8.94
N ASN A 319 3.91 1.28 -8.65
CA ASN A 319 5.07 0.87 -9.45
C ASN A 319 4.67 0.36 -10.84
N LEU A 320 3.58 -0.41 -10.92
CA LEU A 320 3.11 -1.02 -12.17
C LEU A 320 2.41 -0.01 -13.11
N ALA A 321 1.61 0.91 -12.56
CA ALA A 321 0.74 1.79 -13.34
C ALA A 321 1.51 2.62 -14.39
N TRP A 322 2.60 3.27 -13.98
CA TRP A 322 3.36 4.13 -14.89
C TRP A 322 4.14 3.33 -15.94
N LYS A 323 4.58 2.10 -15.60
CA LYS A 323 5.26 1.20 -16.53
C LYS A 323 4.30 0.71 -17.60
N LEU A 324 3.08 0.33 -17.22
CA LEU A 324 2.02 -0.02 -18.16
C LEU A 324 1.69 1.15 -19.09
N HIS A 325 1.50 2.36 -18.55
CA HIS A 325 1.29 3.56 -19.36
C HIS A 325 2.45 3.80 -20.34
N ALA A 326 3.69 3.70 -19.88
CA ALA A 326 4.85 3.92 -20.73
C ALA A 326 4.91 2.89 -21.88
N VAL A 327 4.68 1.60 -21.62
CA VAL A 327 4.70 0.59 -22.69
C VAL A 327 3.50 0.75 -23.64
N LEU A 328 2.29 0.99 -23.13
CA LEU A 328 1.08 1.09 -23.95
C LEU A 328 1.07 2.32 -24.87
N THR A 329 1.70 3.42 -24.45
CA THR A 329 1.86 4.63 -25.27
C THR A 329 3.03 4.54 -26.25
N GLY A 330 3.72 3.39 -26.29
CA GLY A 330 4.95 3.19 -27.06
C GLY A 330 6.17 3.84 -26.43
N ALA A 331 5.99 4.55 -25.32
CA ALA A 331 6.99 5.32 -24.61
C ALA A 331 8.10 4.52 -23.92
N ALA A 332 7.97 3.21 -23.81
CA ALA A 332 8.95 2.32 -23.21
C ALA A 332 8.92 0.98 -23.94
N PRO A 333 10.03 0.21 -23.97
CA PRO A 333 10.00 -1.12 -24.56
C PRO A 333 9.32 -2.08 -23.55
N ALA A 334 8.78 -3.21 -24.03
CA ALA A 334 7.99 -4.13 -23.19
C ALA A 334 8.79 -4.74 -22.02
N GLU A 335 10.11 -4.75 -22.13
CA GLU A 335 11.09 -5.19 -21.14
C GLU A 335 11.08 -4.31 -19.89
N LEU A 336 10.62 -3.05 -19.99
CA LEU A 336 10.42 -2.21 -18.80
C LEU A 336 9.49 -2.89 -17.78
N LEU A 337 8.50 -3.63 -18.25
CA LEU A 337 7.55 -4.32 -17.38
C LEU A 337 8.19 -5.48 -16.59
N ASP A 338 9.35 -5.99 -16.99
CA ASP A 338 10.09 -7.00 -16.19
C ASP A 338 10.62 -6.40 -14.89
N SER A 339 10.97 -5.11 -14.92
CA SER A 339 11.41 -4.39 -13.73
C SER A 339 10.35 -4.33 -12.61
N TYR A 340 9.07 -4.57 -12.92
CA TYR A 340 8.04 -4.67 -11.88
C TYR A 340 8.32 -5.84 -10.93
N HIS A 341 8.64 -7.01 -11.47
CA HIS A 341 9.02 -8.16 -10.66
C HIS A 341 10.34 -7.90 -9.93
N ASP A 342 11.37 -7.46 -10.66
CA ASP A 342 12.70 -7.22 -10.11
C ASP A 342 12.70 -6.22 -8.94
N GLU A 343 11.80 -5.23 -8.96
CA GLU A 343 11.71 -4.20 -7.92
C GLU A 343 10.78 -4.59 -6.77
N ARG A 344 9.63 -5.21 -7.06
CA ARG A 344 8.56 -5.41 -6.05
C ARG A 344 8.61 -6.78 -5.38
N HIS A 345 9.10 -7.81 -6.07
CA HIS A 345 9.22 -9.13 -5.47
C HIS A 345 10.20 -9.17 -4.29
N PRO A 346 11.42 -8.55 -4.37
CA PRO A 346 12.33 -8.49 -3.22
C PRO A 346 11.72 -7.74 -2.03
N VAL A 347 11.01 -6.64 -2.27
CA VAL A 347 10.33 -5.86 -1.21
C VAL A 347 9.28 -6.70 -0.48
N ALA A 348 8.44 -7.41 -1.23
CA ALA A 348 7.45 -8.32 -0.64
C ALA A 348 8.10 -9.46 0.14
N SER A 349 9.21 -10.01 -0.38
CA SER A 349 9.95 -11.09 0.28
C SER A 349 10.58 -10.65 1.59
N GLU A 350 11.23 -9.48 1.62
CA GLU A 350 11.80 -8.89 2.84
C GLU A 350 10.71 -8.61 3.88
N LEU A 351 9.57 -8.06 3.44
CA LEU A 351 8.43 -7.78 4.30
C LEU A 351 7.90 -9.06 4.97
N VAL A 352 7.69 -10.13 4.20
CA VAL A 352 7.18 -11.40 4.74
C VAL A 352 8.19 -12.00 5.73
N ALA A 353 9.49 -11.97 5.39
CA ALA A 353 10.53 -12.44 6.30
C ALA A 353 10.56 -11.63 7.61
N PHE A 354 10.53 -10.31 7.52
CA PHE A 354 10.55 -9.40 8.66
C PHE A 354 9.32 -9.61 9.57
N THR A 355 8.11 -9.63 8.98
CA THR A 355 6.87 -9.79 9.74
C THR A 355 6.72 -11.18 10.37
N SER A 356 7.21 -12.23 9.70
CA SER A 356 7.27 -13.60 10.26
C SER A 356 8.17 -13.66 11.50
N GLN A 357 9.37 -13.09 11.42
CA GLN A 357 10.30 -13.04 12.55
C GLN A 357 9.73 -12.21 13.71
N PHE A 358 9.16 -11.05 13.41
CA PHE A 358 8.50 -10.21 14.41
C PHE A 358 7.36 -10.96 15.11
N ALA A 359 6.49 -11.64 14.36
CA ALA A 359 5.39 -12.41 14.92
C ALA A 359 5.88 -13.55 15.82
N LYS A 360 6.90 -14.29 15.41
CA LYS A 360 7.53 -15.37 16.21
C LYS A 360 8.09 -14.83 17.54
N ILE A 361 8.73 -13.66 17.52
CA ILE A 361 9.28 -13.00 18.73
C ILE A 361 8.17 -12.41 19.62
N ALA A 362 7.15 -11.79 19.03
CA ALA A 362 6.05 -11.18 19.76
C ALA A 362 5.17 -12.22 20.47
N THR A 363 5.02 -13.41 19.89
CA THR A 363 4.08 -14.45 20.35
C THR A 363 4.71 -15.56 21.19
N LEU A 364 5.91 -15.34 21.73
CA LEU A 364 6.56 -16.26 22.68
C LEU A 364 5.63 -16.63 23.85
N ARG A 365 5.55 -17.93 24.16
CA ARG A 365 4.67 -18.47 25.21
C ARG A 365 5.35 -18.71 26.56
N ASP A 366 6.68 -18.85 26.57
CA ASP A 366 7.45 -19.00 27.82
C ASP A 366 7.63 -17.61 28.48
N PRO A 367 7.12 -17.40 29.71
CA PRO A 367 7.26 -16.12 30.40
C PRO A 367 8.71 -15.68 30.59
N ALA A 368 9.64 -16.61 30.84
CA ALA A 368 11.05 -16.27 31.05
C ALA A 368 11.71 -15.80 29.75
N ALA A 369 11.44 -16.47 28.63
CA ALA A 369 11.84 -16.00 27.30
C ALA A 369 11.18 -14.66 26.94
N GLY A 370 9.92 -14.44 27.31
CA GLY A 370 9.21 -13.18 27.13
C GLY A 370 9.87 -12.01 27.86
N GLN A 371 10.30 -12.21 29.11
CA GLN A 371 11.02 -11.18 29.86
C GLN A 371 12.38 -10.85 29.23
N ARG A 372 13.17 -11.88 28.88
CA ARG A 372 14.46 -11.67 28.19
C ARG A 372 14.31 -10.90 26.88
N ARG A 373 13.26 -11.18 26.11
CA ARG A 373 12.91 -10.41 24.91
C ARG A 373 12.64 -8.94 25.27
N ASN A 374 11.83 -8.68 26.31
CA ASN A 374 11.49 -7.31 26.70
C ASN A 374 12.74 -6.53 27.14
N ASP A 375 13.63 -7.16 27.92
CA ASP A 375 14.90 -6.56 28.36
C ASP A 375 15.80 -6.23 27.16
N LEU A 376 15.91 -7.15 26.19
CA LEU A 376 16.67 -6.94 24.96
C LEU A 376 16.07 -5.82 24.09
N LEU A 377 14.75 -5.76 23.97
CA LEU A 377 14.06 -4.71 23.23
C LEU A 377 14.29 -3.33 23.87
N ALA A 378 14.21 -3.24 25.20
CA ALA A 378 14.49 -2.00 25.93
C ALA A 378 15.95 -1.56 25.78
N ALA A 379 16.91 -2.48 25.86
CA ALA A 379 18.33 -2.19 25.65
C ALA A 379 18.61 -1.74 24.20
N ALA A 380 18.01 -2.39 23.21
CA ALA A 380 18.12 -1.99 21.81
C ALA A 380 17.49 -0.61 21.58
N ALA A 381 16.31 -0.34 22.15
CA ALA A 381 15.65 0.95 22.03
C ALA A 381 16.47 2.11 22.64
N ALA A 382 17.26 1.85 23.67
CA ALA A 382 18.18 2.82 24.28
C ALA A 382 19.41 3.14 23.41
N THR A 383 19.66 2.35 22.36
CA THR A 383 20.77 2.59 21.43
C THR A 383 20.36 3.65 20.41
N SER A 384 21.15 4.73 20.32
CA SER A 384 20.88 5.83 19.39
C SER A 384 20.71 5.34 17.94
N GLY A 385 19.68 5.83 17.27
CA GLY A 385 19.36 5.50 15.88
C GLY A 385 18.46 4.27 15.69
N ILE A 386 18.36 3.33 16.64
CA ILE A 386 17.54 2.11 16.46
C ILE A 386 16.06 2.46 16.37
N ALA A 387 15.53 3.27 17.27
CA ALA A 387 14.12 3.68 17.23
C ALA A 387 13.74 4.42 15.93
N GLY A 388 14.63 5.29 15.44
CA GLY A 388 14.45 6.00 14.16
C GLY A 388 14.55 5.08 12.95
N TRP A 389 15.44 4.09 12.99
CA TRP A 389 15.51 3.05 11.96
C TRP A 389 14.22 2.20 11.93
N VAL A 390 13.71 1.77 13.08
CA VAL A 390 12.42 1.06 13.18
C VAL A 390 11.29 1.91 12.63
N ALA A 391 11.24 3.20 13.00
CA ALA A 391 10.22 4.12 12.48
C ALA A 391 10.27 4.22 10.96
N THR A 392 11.45 4.39 10.38
CA THR A 392 11.65 4.46 8.92
C THR A 392 11.21 3.17 8.22
N LYS A 393 11.60 2.00 8.76
CA LYS A 393 11.21 0.67 8.26
C LYS A 393 9.69 0.46 8.30
N LEU A 394 9.04 0.79 9.42
CA LEU A 394 7.58 0.66 9.55
C LEU A 394 6.84 1.62 8.62
N ALA A 395 7.37 2.83 8.46
CA ALA A 395 6.86 3.85 7.53
C ALA A 395 7.10 3.51 6.04
N GLN A 396 7.90 2.48 5.76
CA GLN A 396 8.29 2.01 4.43
C GLN A 396 9.03 3.08 3.60
N LEU A 397 9.73 3.99 4.27
CA LEU A 397 10.46 5.10 3.62
C LEU A 397 11.88 4.70 3.19
N ASP A 398 12.37 3.54 3.63
CA ASP A 398 13.69 3.00 3.35
C ASP A 398 13.74 2.06 2.14
N ILE A 399 12.59 1.82 1.48
CA ILE A 399 12.53 1.02 0.26
C ILE A 399 13.41 1.68 -0.81
N SER A 400 14.31 0.88 -1.39
CA SER A 400 15.17 1.27 -2.50
C SER A 400 15.28 0.14 -3.51
N TYR A 401 15.38 0.50 -4.78
CA TYR A 401 15.64 -0.40 -5.91
C TYR A 401 17.11 -0.37 -6.35
N ALA A 402 17.98 0.32 -5.61
CA ALA A 402 19.40 0.44 -5.93
C ALA A 402 20.11 -0.92 -5.81
N ARG A 403 20.89 -1.29 -6.83
CA ARG A 403 21.65 -2.55 -6.89
C ARG A 403 23.10 -2.42 -6.40
N GLU A 404 23.66 -1.21 -6.36
CA GLU A 404 25.04 -0.97 -5.95
C GLU A 404 25.15 0.01 -4.76
N PRO A 405 26.13 -0.19 -3.86
CA PRO A 405 26.40 0.76 -2.79
C PRO A 405 27.20 1.96 -3.34
N ASP A 406 26.62 3.15 -3.27
CA ASP A 406 27.34 4.42 -3.46
C ASP A 406 27.09 5.32 -2.23
N ARG A 407 28.11 6.07 -1.80
CA ARG A 407 28.15 6.73 -0.48
C ARG A 407 27.86 8.23 -0.51
N ASP A 408 27.92 8.89 -1.67
CA ASP A 408 27.97 10.36 -1.72
C ASP A 408 26.85 11.05 -2.54
N SER A 409 25.80 10.33 -2.96
CA SER A 409 24.62 10.89 -3.64
C SER A 409 23.41 9.94 -3.57
N PRO A 410 22.16 10.41 -3.71
CA PRO A 410 21.00 9.52 -3.82
C PRO A 410 21.20 8.59 -5.01
N ARG A 411 21.07 7.29 -4.79
CA ARG A 411 21.36 6.26 -5.79
C ARG A 411 20.19 6.10 -6.72
N VAL A 412 20.45 5.67 -7.96
CA VAL A 412 19.38 5.25 -8.85
C VAL A 412 18.59 4.13 -8.17
N GLY A 413 17.28 4.30 -8.09
CA GLY A 413 16.38 3.41 -7.36
C GLY A 413 16.08 3.84 -5.93
N ASP A 414 16.76 4.84 -5.35
CA ASP A 414 16.38 5.38 -4.03
C ASP A 414 15.09 6.20 -4.13
N ARG A 415 14.28 6.15 -3.07
CA ARG A 415 13.14 7.06 -2.90
C ARG A 415 13.66 8.50 -2.83
N ILE A 416 13.04 9.40 -3.60
CA ILE A 416 13.25 10.84 -3.45
C ILE A 416 12.17 11.42 -2.54
N SER A 417 12.59 12.10 -1.48
CA SER A 417 11.67 12.74 -0.55
C SER A 417 10.81 13.81 -1.23
N PRO A 418 9.48 13.80 -1.01
CA PRO A 418 8.61 14.88 -1.48
C PRO A 418 8.91 16.25 -0.85
N LEU A 419 9.61 16.29 0.29
CA LEU A 419 10.09 17.53 0.89
C LEU A 419 11.22 18.15 0.05
N THR A 420 11.98 17.32 -0.66
CA THR A 420 13.05 17.74 -1.58
C THR A 420 12.52 17.99 -2.99
N VAL A 421 11.82 16.99 -3.57
CA VAL A 421 11.24 17.08 -4.91
C VAL A 421 9.75 16.77 -4.85
N ARG A 422 8.93 17.83 -4.84
CA ARG A 422 7.47 17.69 -4.84
C ARG A 422 6.97 17.26 -6.22
N GLN A 423 6.30 16.11 -6.29
CA GLN A 423 5.58 15.63 -7.47
C GLN A 423 4.08 15.81 -7.25
N ALA A 424 3.43 16.61 -8.09
CA ALA A 424 1.99 16.87 -7.98
C ALA A 424 1.11 15.79 -8.63
N ASP A 425 1.70 14.95 -9.47
CA ASP A 425 1.00 13.94 -10.26
C ASP A 425 1.94 12.80 -10.67
N LEU A 426 1.49 11.95 -11.60
CA LEU A 426 2.20 10.78 -12.10
C LEU A 426 3.09 11.08 -13.33
N ARG A 427 3.56 12.32 -13.50
CA ARG A 427 4.55 12.65 -14.53
C ARG A 427 5.97 12.38 -14.05
N TRP A 428 6.87 12.19 -15.02
CA TRP A 428 8.30 12.27 -14.76
C TRP A 428 8.65 13.67 -14.27
N THR A 429 9.63 13.79 -13.38
CA THR A 429 10.05 15.09 -12.85
C THR A 429 11.55 15.29 -13.04
N LEU A 430 11.91 16.34 -13.77
CA LEU A 430 13.27 16.85 -13.87
C LEU A 430 13.46 17.93 -12.80
N ALA A 431 14.20 17.60 -11.75
CA ALA A 431 14.57 18.54 -10.71
C ALA A 431 15.94 19.17 -11.05
N LEU A 432 15.96 20.49 -11.21
CA LEU A 432 17.15 21.27 -11.57
C LEU A 432 17.68 22.04 -10.35
N PRO A 433 18.99 22.31 -10.26
CA PRO A 433 19.54 23.25 -9.28
C PRO A 433 18.86 24.61 -9.34
N GLY A 434 18.37 25.12 -8.20
CA GLY A 434 17.69 26.42 -8.09
C GLY A 434 18.25 27.32 -6.98
N ARG A 435 17.91 28.62 -7.03
CA ARG A 435 18.07 29.59 -5.92
C ARG A 435 16.69 30.06 -5.46
N GLY A 436 16.47 30.20 -4.14
CA GLY A 436 15.20 30.66 -3.55
C GLY A 436 14.44 29.57 -2.80
N GLU A 437 13.12 29.71 -2.57
CA GLU A 437 12.27 28.62 -2.07
C GLU A 437 11.84 27.67 -3.21
N PRO A 438 11.54 26.38 -2.93
CA PRO A 438 11.07 25.44 -3.94
C PRO A 438 9.79 25.95 -4.59
N LYS A 439 9.87 26.39 -5.85
CA LYS A 439 8.67 26.70 -6.64
C LYS A 439 8.16 25.41 -7.26
N GLY A 440 6.87 25.14 -7.11
CA GLY A 440 6.20 24.02 -7.77
C GLY A 440 6.56 23.96 -9.26
N GLY A 441 6.67 22.75 -9.81
CA GLY A 441 7.14 22.55 -11.17
C GLY A 441 6.33 23.35 -12.19
N ARG A 442 7.00 23.99 -13.15
CA ARG A 442 6.33 24.56 -14.32
C ARG A 442 6.04 23.41 -15.27
N GLN A 443 4.80 23.28 -15.69
CA GLN A 443 4.41 22.30 -16.70
C GLN A 443 5.17 22.60 -17.99
N TRP A 444 6.03 21.66 -18.41
CA TRP A 444 6.77 21.75 -19.67
C TRP A 444 6.05 20.97 -20.77
N ASP A 445 5.50 19.80 -20.43
CA ASP A 445 4.66 18.99 -21.33
C ASP A 445 3.74 18.02 -20.54
N THR A 446 3.01 17.17 -21.26
CA THR A 446 2.14 16.08 -20.79
C THR A 446 2.90 14.97 -20.05
N VAL A 447 4.19 14.75 -20.35
CA VAL A 447 4.99 13.65 -19.77
C VAL A 447 5.99 14.10 -18.71
N LEU A 448 6.53 15.31 -18.82
CA LEU A 448 7.62 15.81 -17.99
C LEU A 448 7.24 17.11 -17.26
N SER A 449 7.42 17.10 -15.95
CA SER A 449 7.40 18.28 -15.09
C SER A 449 8.82 18.74 -14.81
N VAL A 450 9.06 20.06 -14.81
CA VAL A 450 10.38 20.63 -14.49
C VAL A 450 10.25 21.51 -13.26
N CYS A 451 11.06 21.26 -12.22
CA CYS A 451 11.11 22.09 -11.02
C CYS A 451 12.54 22.52 -10.71
N HIS A 452 12.67 23.63 -9.98
CA HIS A 452 13.97 24.11 -9.50
C HIS A 452 14.03 23.91 -7.99
N VAL A 453 15.03 23.16 -7.53
CA VAL A 453 15.18 22.72 -6.14
C VAL A 453 16.38 23.45 -5.51
N PRO A 454 16.15 24.24 -4.46
CA PRO A 454 17.21 24.92 -3.72
C PRO A 454 18.19 23.92 -3.09
N GLY A 455 19.49 24.19 -3.17
CA GLY A 455 20.53 23.34 -2.57
C GLY A 455 20.85 22.07 -3.37
N LEU A 456 20.11 21.77 -4.43
CA LEU A 456 20.41 20.64 -5.31
C LEU A 456 21.69 20.92 -6.12
N ARG A 457 22.64 19.98 -6.09
CA ARG A 457 23.96 20.14 -6.76
C ARG A 457 23.95 19.72 -8.22
N THR A 458 23.21 18.66 -8.54
CA THR A 458 23.13 18.08 -9.89
C THR A 458 21.67 17.82 -10.25
N PRO A 459 21.29 17.94 -11.54
CA PRO A 459 19.96 17.56 -11.98
C PRO A 459 19.58 16.13 -11.62
N LEU A 460 18.34 15.92 -11.20
CA LEU A 460 17.77 14.61 -10.90
C LEU A 460 16.60 14.34 -11.84
N LEU A 461 16.49 13.10 -12.30
CA LEU A 461 15.32 12.61 -13.01
C LEU A 461 14.56 11.63 -12.12
N VAL A 462 13.34 12.00 -11.73
CA VAL A 462 12.50 11.25 -10.80
C VAL A 462 11.34 10.59 -11.55
N ARG A 463 11.13 9.30 -11.27
CA ARG A 463 10.04 8.49 -11.84
C ARG A 463 8.67 8.95 -11.34
N PRO A 464 7.57 8.64 -12.06
CA PRO A 464 6.20 8.85 -11.59
C PRO A 464 5.88 8.30 -10.19
N ASP A 465 6.51 7.18 -9.81
CA ASP A 465 6.35 6.55 -8.48
C ASP A 465 7.30 7.10 -7.40
N GLY A 466 8.18 8.04 -7.75
CA GLY A 466 8.96 8.83 -6.78
C GLY A 466 10.33 8.29 -6.45
N TYR A 467 10.80 7.35 -7.25
CA TYR A 467 12.15 6.82 -7.16
C TYR A 467 13.06 7.51 -8.17
N LEU A 468 14.33 7.65 -7.82
CA LEU A 468 15.33 8.24 -8.70
C LEU A 468 15.59 7.33 -9.90
N ALA A 469 15.53 7.89 -11.11
CA ALA A 469 15.88 7.19 -12.33
C ALA A 469 17.33 7.43 -12.74
N ALA A 470 17.80 8.68 -12.60
CA ALA A 470 19.14 9.07 -13.03
C ALA A 470 19.60 10.36 -12.33
N HIS A 471 20.92 10.50 -12.20
CA HIS A 471 21.63 11.69 -11.74
C HIS A 471 22.34 12.38 -12.91
N GLY A 472 22.69 13.66 -12.76
CA GLY A 472 23.55 14.36 -13.71
C GLY A 472 22.99 14.41 -15.14
N VAL A 473 21.66 14.30 -15.27
CA VAL A 473 20.97 14.43 -16.55
C VAL A 473 21.13 15.85 -17.10
N PRO A 474 21.04 16.05 -18.43
CA PRO A 474 21.15 17.40 -19.00
C PRO A 474 20.15 18.37 -18.37
N ALA A 475 20.57 19.62 -18.18
CA ALA A 475 19.69 20.65 -17.63
C ALA A 475 18.60 21.09 -18.62
N GLU A 476 18.83 20.87 -19.93
CA GLU A 476 17.88 21.16 -21.00
C GLU A 476 16.76 20.10 -21.07
N PRO A 477 15.49 20.45 -20.79
CA PRO A 477 14.38 19.48 -20.76
C PRO A 477 14.21 18.72 -22.08
N ALA A 478 14.47 19.35 -23.23
CA ALA A 478 14.40 18.70 -24.54
C ALA A 478 15.43 17.57 -24.70
N GLN A 479 16.63 17.72 -24.11
CA GLN A 479 17.65 16.68 -24.12
C GLN A 479 17.29 15.53 -23.17
N VAL A 480 16.65 15.84 -22.03
CA VAL A 480 16.12 14.82 -21.11
C VAL A 480 15.00 14.04 -21.77
N LEU A 481 14.06 14.71 -22.46
CA LEU A 481 13.02 14.04 -23.24
C LEU A 481 13.60 13.17 -24.35
N SER A 482 14.64 13.64 -25.05
CA SER A 482 15.32 12.84 -26.08
C SER A 482 16.07 11.64 -25.49
N ARG A 483 16.69 11.77 -24.31
CA ARG A 483 17.35 10.64 -23.63
C ARG A 483 16.36 9.68 -23.01
N LEU A 484 15.29 10.19 -22.42
CA LEU A 484 14.14 9.38 -22.01
C LEU A 484 13.68 8.61 -23.25
N ALA A 485 13.37 9.28 -24.37
CA ALA A 485 13.03 8.67 -25.67
C ALA A 485 14.06 7.63 -26.20
N GLN A 486 15.34 7.74 -25.85
CA GLN A 486 16.39 6.78 -26.26
C GLN A 486 16.44 5.53 -25.35
N HIS A 487 16.10 5.66 -24.07
CA HIS A 487 16.12 4.55 -23.09
C HIS A 487 14.71 4.01 -22.76
N LEU A 488 13.69 4.74 -23.17
CA LEU A 488 12.26 4.54 -23.04
C LEU A 488 11.67 5.21 -24.29
N PRO A 489 11.33 4.53 -25.42
CA PRO A 489 10.89 5.13 -26.70
C PRO A 489 9.67 6.07 -26.68
N LEU A 490 9.68 7.14 -25.88
CA LEU A 490 8.70 8.21 -25.85
C LEU A 490 8.51 8.78 -27.26
N PRO A 491 7.29 8.78 -27.81
CA PRO A 491 7.00 9.66 -28.92
C PRO A 491 7.24 11.10 -28.42
N LEU A 492 8.23 11.78 -29.00
CA LEU A 492 8.51 13.18 -28.69
C LEU A 492 7.28 14.02 -29.05
N PRO A 493 6.62 14.70 -28.10
CA PRO A 493 5.55 15.63 -28.44
C PRO A 493 6.15 16.87 -29.10
N VAL A 494 5.39 17.45 -30.03
CA VAL A 494 5.73 18.72 -30.67
C VAL A 494 5.61 19.83 -29.62
N PRO A 495 6.63 20.69 -29.42
CA PRO A 495 6.60 21.72 -28.38
C PRO A 495 5.41 22.67 -28.58
N VAL A 496 4.62 22.86 -27.52
CA VAL A 496 3.57 23.88 -27.49
C VAL A 496 4.26 25.26 -27.47
N PRO A 497 3.97 26.16 -28.43
CA PRO A 497 4.58 27.48 -28.45
C PRO A 497 4.20 28.26 -27.18
N SER A 498 5.20 28.80 -26.48
CA SER A 498 4.95 29.71 -25.36
C SER A 498 4.20 30.93 -25.89
N THR A 499 2.95 31.14 -25.45
CA THR A 499 2.33 32.46 -25.57
C THR A 499 3.12 33.44 -24.71
N ARG A 500 3.70 34.45 -25.35
CA ARG A 500 4.50 35.52 -24.73
C ARG A 500 3.70 36.32 -23.73
#